data_AF-A0A238J428-F1
#
_entry.id   AF-A0A238J428-F1
#
_cell.length_a   1.000
_cell.length_b   1.000
_cell.length_c   1.000
_cell.angle_alpha   90.00
_cell.angle_beta   90.00
_cell.angle_gamma   90.00
#
_symmetry.space_group_name_H-M   'P 1'
#
loop_
_entity.id
_entity.type
_entity.pdbx_description
1 polymer ?
#
loop_
_entity_poly.entity_id
_entity_poly.type
_entity_poly.pdbx_seq_one_letter_code
_entity_poly.pdbx_strand_id
1 'polypeptide(L)'
;MQIGVNRARTFFRGHCRDEEGAMSVLNLYFLMTLAIFGGIAIDMASLISARNQLQTASDVAAHAAMVSLKNGSTVAEAKEKALEYAQANMPTGRYGDVLREENVHFGVYWQASKKFIIQDNLDEAVMVTSDRLAENANPVSSFLLRLVGFNEFDVRSQAVFINGDVPCVGAGFYAEGRVDLQANNTFTEGFCVHSNSHVEINNGNTFELEPAVGVDGKHYPVIVSVAEIMEHDLTADDLIIPANGYEQNEGLWEAQRGVGEYHFDVDAFITEVVAGVLSPTKNPHTRDYITDKNVYTVDVLSGSSGGGNGNNSDPNTPTNCKVFSVDCLRPNAINEVNCTGTGLSIPAEVFENVVLITDCDLDFANGSEMRNATFITRSTDDNSITSPQGLDLGNMEVCGESGGAALITYGGMKSAATMQLLGGQIIAAGDVNFAAQADGFVGASVIAGGEINGTSNSSFEGCPGVVLHNFFPTTSPPPRLAG
;
A
#
# COMPACT_ATOMS: atom_id res chain seq x y z
N MET A 1 18.67 1.94 -106.82
CA MET A 1 18.88 1.19 -105.56
C MET A 1 19.71 1.99 -104.53
N GLN A 2 19.50 3.32 -104.40
CA GLN A 2 20.27 4.17 -103.45
C GLN A 2 19.38 5.06 -102.56
N ILE A 3 18.06 5.09 -102.77
CA ILE A 3 17.14 5.95 -102.00
C ILE A 3 16.60 5.22 -100.75
N GLY A 4 16.59 3.87 -100.74
CA GLY A 4 16.07 3.07 -99.62
C GLY A 4 17.03 2.90 -98.43
N VAL A 5 18.35 2.95 -98.66
CA VAL A 5 19.35 2.67 -97.60
C VAL A 5 19.55 3.87 -96.66
N ASN A 6 19.39 5.10 -97.15
CA ASN A 6 19.53 6.30 -96.32
C ASN A 6 18.34 6.54 -95.39
N ARG A 7 17.11 6.14 -95.77
CA ARG A 7 15.93 6.26 -94.87
C ARG A 7 16.00 5.29 -93.68
N ALA A 8 16.46 4.05 -93.89
CA ALA A 8 16.62 3.07 -92.81
C ALA A 8 17.74 3.45 -91.82
N ARG A 9 18.84 4.03 -92.31
CA ARG A 9 19.96 4.49 -91.46
C ARG A 9 19.62 5.69 -90.58
N THR A 10 18.68 6.53 -90.99
CA THR A 10 18.25 7.71 -90.22
C THR A 10 17.18 7.36 -89.19
N PHE A 11 16.34 6.37 -89.46
CA PHE A 11 15.32 5.87 -88.53
C PHE A 11 15.94 5.16 -87.31
N PHE A 12 16.91 4.27 -87.52
CA PHE A 12 17.61 3.59 -86.40
C PHE A 12 18.52 4.53 -85.58
N ARG A 13 19.01 5.62 -86.17
CA ARG A 13 19.90 6.58 -85.49
C ARG A 13 19.12 7.63 -84.67
N GLY A 14 17.81 7.78 -84.92
CA GLY A 14 16.88 8.55 -84.09
C GLY A 14 16.45 7.78 -82.82
N HIS A 15 16.09 6.51 -82.95
CA HIS A 15 15.66 5.69 -81.80
C HIS A 15 16.78 5.36 -80.79
N CYS A 16 18.06 5.31 -81.22
CA CYS A 16 19.18 5.19 -80.27
C CYS A 16 19.50 6.50 -79.52
N ARG A 17 18.81 7.61 -79.84
CA ARG A 17 18.96 8.93 -79.23
C ARG A 17 17.66 9.44 -78.57
N ASP A 18 16.61 8.62 -78.56
CA ASP A 18 15.36 8.91 -77.86
C ASP A 18 15.55 8.66 -76.35
N GLU A 19 15.82 9.74 -75.62
CA GLU A 19 15.85 9.76 -74.15
C GLU A 19 14.43 9.90 -73.54
N GLU A 20 13.39 10.02 -74.36
CA GLU A 20 11.99 10.22 -73.93
C GLU A 20 11.44 9.06 -73.07
N GLY A 21 12.03 7.86 -73.13
CA GLY A 21 11.65 6.71 -72.31
C GLY A 21 12.40 6.59 -70.97
N ALA A 22 13.52 7.30 -70.78
CA ALA A 22 14.35 7.18 -69.57
C ALA A 22 13.63 7.72 -68.32
N MET A 23 12.86 8.80 -68.49
CA MET A 23 11.99 9.33 -67.44
C MET A 23 10.87 8.36 -67.06
N SER A 24 10.34 7.59 -68.02
CA SER A 24 9.29 6.59 -67.76
C SER A 24 9.82 5.42 -66.93
N VAL A 25 11.04 4.95 -67.22
CA VAL A 25 11.71 3.89 -66.45
C VAL A 25 12.04 4.39 -65.04
N LEU A 26 12.59 5.60 -64.91
CA LEU A 26 12.87 6.21 -63.60
C LEU A 26 11.59 6.42 -62.78
N ASN A 27 10.49 6.83 -63.41
CA ASN A 27 9.20 7.01 -62.73
C ASN A 27 8.61 5.68 -62.26
N LEU A 28 8.80 4.58 -63.01
CA LEU A 28 8.45 3.23 -62.57
C LEU A 28 9.24 2.81 -61.33
N TYR A 29 10.54 3.11 -61.27
CA TYR A 29 11.36 2.87 -60.09
C TYR A 29 10.88 3.69 -58.89
N PHE A 30 10.64 5.00 -59.05
CA PHE A 30 10.12 5.83 -57.96
C PHE A 30 8.73 5.39 -57.48
N LEU A 31 7.82 5.05 -58.38
CA LEU A 31 6.51 4.52 -58.02
C LEU A 31 6.63 3.23 -57.22
N MET A 32 7.51 2.31 -57.64
CA MET A 32 7.75 1.05 -56.93
C MET A 32 8.37 1.32 -55.55
N THR A 33 9.37 2.21 -55.46
CA THR A 33 10.00 2.59 -54.19
C THR A 33 9.00 3.24 -53.23
N LEU A 34 8.17 4.19 -53.70
CA LEU A 34 7.13 4.82 -52.89
C LEU A 34 6.05 3.82 -52.45
N ALA A 35 5.67 2.88 -53.32
CA ALA A 35 4.72 1.82 -52.98
C ALA A 35 5.28 0.87 -51.91
N ILE A 36 6.58 0.55 -51.95
CA ILE A 36 7.25 -0.26 -50.92
C ILE A 36 7.27 0.49 -49.58
N PHE A 37 7.68 1.78 -49.57
CA PHE A 37 7.69 2.57 -48.34
C PHE A 37 6.28 2.80 -47.78
N GLY A 38 5.29 3.04 -48.64
CA GLY A 38 3.88 3.13 -48.24
C GLY A 38 3.36 1.80 -47.67
N GLY A 39 3.78 0.68 -48.25
CA GLY A 39 3.49 -0.67 -47.75
C GLY A 39 4.02 -0.90 -46.34
N ILE A 40 5.31 -0.62 -46.13
CA ILE A 40 5.95 -0.72 -44.82
C ILE A 40 5.25 0.18 -43.80
N ALA A 41 4.91 1.41 -44.17
CA ALA A 41 4.26 2.35 -43.26
C ALA A 41 2.87 1.88 -42.81
N ILE A 42 2.04 1.40 -43.74
CA ILE A 42 0.69 0.91 -43.43
C ILE A 42 0.75 -0.36 -42.57
N ASP A 43 1.64 -1.28 -42.92
CA ASP A 43 1.76 -2.54 -42.17
C ASP A 43 2.34 -2.32 -40.78
N MET A 44 3.34 -1.44 -40.61
CA MET A 44 3.83 -1.05 -39.28
C MET A 44 2.76 -0.38 -38.43
N ALA A 45 1.93 0.50 -39.02
CA ALA A 45 0.80 1.09 -38.30
C ALA A 45 -0.20 0.02 -37.84
N SER A 46 -0.50 -0.97 -38.70
CA SER A 46 -1.36 -2.09 -38.33
C SER A 46 -0.76 -2.98 -37.23
N LEU A 47 0.56 -3.17 -37.24
CA LEU A 47 1.30 -3.95 -36.24
C LEU A 47 1.28 -3.27 -34.87
N ILE A 48 1.54 -1.96 -34.83
CA ILE A 48 1.48 -1.15 -33.62
C ILE A 48 0.05 -1.16 -33.07
N SER A 49 -0.96 -1.01 -33.93
CA SER A 49 -2.37 -1.11 -33.51
C SER A 49 -2.70 -2.48 -32.91
N ALA A 50 -2.19 -3.57 -33.50
CA ALA A 50 -2.40 -4.91 -32.96
C ALA A 50 -1.71 -5.10 -31.61
N ARG A 51 -0.50 -4.56 -31.44
CA ARG A 51 0.21 -4.58 -30.15
C ARG A 51 -0.52 -3.80 -29.07
N ASN A 52 -1.06 -2.62 -29.39
CA ASN A 52 -1.82 -1.83 -28.42
C ASN A 52 -3.12 -2.57 -28.00
N GLN A 53 -3.82 -3.22 -28.93
CA GLN A 53 -4.98 -4.04 -28.61
C GLN A 53 -4.62 -5.22 -27.68
N LEU A 54 -3.50 -5.89 -27.94
CA LEU A 54 -2.99 -6.96 -27.08
C LEU A 54 -2.60 -6.45 -25.69
N GLN A 55 -1.98 -5.26 -25.60
CA GLN A 55 -1.65 -4.65 -24.33
C GLN A 55 -2.91 -4.38 -23.50
N THR A 56 -3.93 -3.74 -24.08
CA THR A 56 -5.21 -3.50 -23.39
C THR A 56 -5.88 -4.80 -22.97
N ALA A 57 -5.87 -5.84 -23.81
CA ALA A 57 -6.42 -7.14 -23.44
C ALA A 57 -5.65 -7.79 -22.28
N SER A 58 -4.31 -7.71 -22.28
CA SER A 58 -3.45 -8.18 -21.19
C SER A 58 -3.72 -7.42 -19.89
N ASP A 59 -3.82 -6.09 -19.93
CA ASP A 59 -4.02 -5.25 -18.74
C ASP A 59 -5.38 -5.55 -18.09
N VAL A 60 -6.44 -5.62 -18.90
CA VAL A 60 -7.80 -5.93 -18.39
C VAL A 60 -7.87 -7.36 -17.86
N ALA A 61 -7.23 -8.33 -18.54
CA ALA A 61 -7.19 -9.72 -18.09
C ALA A 61 -6.42 -9.88 -16.78
N ALA A 62 -5.27 -9.20 -16.63
CA ALA A 62 -4.48 -9.21 -15.41
C ALA A 62 -5.26 -8.60 -14.24
N HIS A 63 -5.91 -7.45 -14.46
CA HIS A 63 -6.76 -6.83 -13.45
C HIS A 63 -7.93 -7.75 -13.04
N ALA A 64 -8.61 -8.38 -14.01
CA ALA A 64 -9.74 -9.27 -13.73
C ALA A 64 -9.34 -10.51 -12.92
N ALA A 65 -8.20 -11.13 -13.24
CA ALA A 65 -7.65 -12.22 -12.43
C ALA A 65 -7.40 -11.77 -10.99
N MET A 66 -6.74 -10.63 -10.81
CA MET A 66 -6.36 -10.15 -9.49
C MET A 66 -7.57 -9.81 -8.60
N VAL A 67 -8.55 -9.11 -9.17
CA VAL A 67 -9.78 -8.75 -8.44
C VAL A 67 -10.59 -9.98 -8.07
N SER A 68 -10.59 -11.01 -8.92
CA SER A 68 -11.30 -12.26 -8.63
C SER A 68 -10.67 -12.99 -7.45
N LEU A 69 -9.32 -13.08 -7.40
CA LEU A 69 -8.61 -13.62 -6.24
C LEU A 69 -8.91 -12.84 -4.96
N LYS A 70 -8.88 -11.50 -5.02
CA LYS A 70 -9.21 -10.62 -3.89
C LYS A 70 -10.60 -10.85 -3.31
N ASN A 71 -11.56 -11.19 -4.16
CA ASN A 71 -12.93 -11.47 -3.76
C ASN A 71 -13.13 -12.91 -3.23
N GLY A 72 -12.05 -13.67 -3.03
CA GLY A 72 -12.07 -15.00 -2.43
C GLY A 72 -12.20 -16.16 -3.43
N SER A 73 -12.03 -15.91 -4.74
CA SER A 73 -11.99 -16.98 -5.73
C SER A 73 -10.68 -17.78 -5.67
N THR A 74 -10.71 -19.01 -6.17
CA THR A 74 -9.51 -19.83 -6.31
C THR A 74 -8.64 -19.37 -7.48
N VAL A 75 -7.36 -19.76 -7.50
CA VAL A 75 -6.42 -19.48 -8.59
C VAL A 75 -6.97 -19.94 -9.95
N ALA A 76 -7.61 -21.11 -10.01
CA ALA A 76 -8.18 -21.63 -11.26
C ALA A 76 -9.33 -20.73 -11.77
N GLU A 77 -10.25 -20.34 -10.88
CA GLU A 77 -11.36 -19.43 -11.22
C GLU A 77 -10.85 -18.03 -11.64
N ALA A 78 -9.77 -17.54 -11.02
CA ALA A 78 -9.15 -16.29 -11.40
C ALA A 78 -8.52 -16.34 -12.79
N LYS A 79 -7.89 -17.46 -13.18
CA LYS A 79 -7.42 -17.66 -14.56
C LYS A 79 -8.58 -17.68 -15.54
N GLU A 80 -9.65 -18.40 -15.23
CA GLU A 80 -10.86 -18.41 -16.08
C GLU A 80 -11.41 -17.00 -16.29
N LYS A 81 -11.44 -16.17 -15.24
CA LYS A 81 -11.85 -14.76 -15.33
C LYS A 81 -10.92 -13.93 -16.21
N ALA A 82 -9.60 -14.12 -16.14
CA ALA A 82 -8.68 -13.46 -17.07
C ALA A 82 -8.99 -13.81 -18.53
N LEU A 83 -9.27 -15.09 -18.83
CA LEU A 83 -9.63 -15.55 -20.17
C LEU A 83 -10.95 -14.94 -20.65
N GLU A 84 -11.98 -14.88 -19.79
CA GLU A 84 -13.28 -14.27 -20.09
C GLU A 84 -13.12 -12.80 -20.52
N TYR A 85 -12.37 -12.01 -19.74
CA TYR A 85 -12.15 -10.59 -20.02
C TYR A 85 -11.21 -10.35 -21.21
N ALA A 86 -10.23 -11.21 -21.44
CA ALA A 86 -9.40 -11.17 -22.65
C ALA A 86 -10.26 -11.41 -23.90
N GLN A 87 -11.15 -12.40 -23.88
CA GLN A 87 -12.04 -12.72 -25.01
C GLN A 87 -13.11 -11.64 -25.24
N ALA A 88 -13.58 -10.97 -24.18
CA ALA A 88 -14.49 -9.83 -24.31
C ALA A 88 -13.84 -8.65 -25.06
N ASN A 89 -12.54 -8.39 -24.81
CA ASN A 89 -11.80 -7.32 -25.48
C ASN A 89 -11.29 -7.73 -26.88
N MET A 90 -10.88 -8.98 -27.04
CA MET A 90 -10.38 -9.55 -28.30
C MET A 90 -11.05 -10.89 -28.59
N PRO A 91 -12.24 -10.88 -29.24
CA PRO A 91 -12.99 -12.10 -29.52
C PRO A 91 -12.25 -13.09 -30.43
N THR A 92 -12.30 -14.37 -30.07
CA THR A 92 -11.60 -15.46 -30.78
C THR A 92 -11.99 -15.57 -32.25
N GLY A 93 -13.25 -15.29 -32.58
CA GLY A 93 -13.74 -15.31 -33.96
C GLY A 93 -13.06 -14.31 -34.91
N ARG A 94 -12.43 -13.25 -34.38
CA ARG A 94 -11.74 -12.23 -35.18
C ARG A 94 -10.22 -12.29 -35.03
N TYR A 95 -9.73 -12.58 -33.84
CA TYR A 95 -8.31 -12.46 -33.51
C TYR A 95 -7.61 -13.80 -33.25
N GLY A 96 -8.35 -14.92 -33.25
CA GLY A 96 -7.87 -16.20 -32.75
C GLY A 96 -7.78 -16.22 -31.23
N ASP A 97 -7.22 -17.28 -30.68
CA ASP A 97 -7.03 -17.40 -29.23
C ASP A 97 -5.83 -16.55 -28.79
N VAL A 98 -6.10 -15.39 -28.18
CA VAL A 98 -5.05 -14.40 -27.81
C VAL A 98 -4.46 -14.62 -26.43
N LEU A 99 -5.15 -15.36 -25.56
CA LEU A 99 -4.73 -15.62 -24.19
C LEU A 99 -5.17 -17.03 -23.78
N ARG A 100 -4.19 -17.83 -23.38
CA ARG A 100 -4.39 -19.18 -22.85
C ARG A 100 -4.07 -19.24 -21.37
N GLU A 101 -4.62 -20.23 -20.69
CA GLU A 101 -4.51 -20.40 -19.25
C GLU A 101 -3.05 -20.54 -18.79
N GLU A 102 -2.21 -21.21 -19.58
CA GLU A 102 -0.78 -21.39 -19.29
C GLU A 102 0.02 -20.09 -19.33
N ASN A 103 -0.51 -19.02 -19.95
CA ASN A 103 0.15 -17.72 -20.03
C ASN A 103 -0.30 -16.76 -18.92
N VAL A 104 -1.11 -17.25 -17.97
CA VAL A 104 -1.52 -16.54 -16.76
C VAL A 104 -0.79 -17.15 -15.56
N HIS A 105 0.15 -16.40 -15.01
CA HIS A 105 0.97 -16.82 -13.88
C HIS A 105 0.76 -15.91 -12.68
N PHE A 106 0.66 -16.50 -11.51
CA PHE A 106 0.71 -15.75 -10.26
C PHE A 106 2.10 -15.81 -9.64
N GLY A 107 2.40 -14.87 -8.75
CA GLY A 107 3.68 -14.83 -8.06
C GLY A 107 4.01 -13.45 -7.51
N VAL A 108 5.31 -13.15 -7.49
CA VAL A 108 5.87 -11.95 -6.87
C VAL A 108 6.48 -11.06 -7.95
N TYR A 109 6.22 -9.76 -7.87
CA TYR A 109 6.86 -8.78 -8.73
C TYR A 109 7.79 -7.86 -7.95
N TRP A 110 9.07 -7.92 -8.33
CA TRP A 110 10.13 -7.11 -7.76
C TRP A 110 10.26 -5.79 -8.51
N GLN A 111 9.70 -4.70 -7.96
CA GLN A 111 9.72 -3.40 -8.63
C GLN A 111 11.15 -2.89 -8.90
N ALA A 112 12.05 -3.02 -7.91
CA ALA A 112 13.45 -2.57 -8.02
C ALA A 112 14.21 -3.26 -9.17
N SER A 113 14.00 -4.56 -9.37
CA SER A 113 14.71 -5.35 -10.39
C SER A 113 13.89 -5.59 -11.67
N LYS A 114 12.62 -5.17 -11.70
CA LYS A 114 11.64 -5.44 -12.76
C LYS A 114 11.55 -6.92 -13.13
N LYS A 115 11.61 -7.79 -12.12
CA LYS A 115 11.55 -9.25 -12.29
C LYS A 115 10.27 -9.80 -11.71
N PHE A 116 9.60 -10.65 -12.49
CA PHE A 116 8.50 -11.47 -12.02
C PHE A 116 9.02 -12.87 -11.68
N ILE A 117 8.68 -13.38 -10.49
CA ILE A 117 8.99 -14.75 -10.07
C ILE A 117 7.67 -15.50 -9.99
N ILE A 118 7.54 -16.56 -10.80
CA ILE A 118 6.34 -17.38 -10.84
C ILE A 118 6.25 -18.20 -9.55
N GLN A 119 5.17 -17.95 -8.81
CA GLN A 119 4.77 -18.68 -7.61
C GLN A 119 3.24 -18.74 -7.61
N ASP A 120 2.68 -19.74 -8.29
CA ASP A 120 1.23 -19.84 -8.58
C ASP A 120 0.33 -19.97 -7.33
N ASN A 121 0.93 -20.07 -6.13
CA ASN A 121 0.25 -20.10 -4.84
C ASN A 121 0.12 -18.72 -4.16
N LEU A 122 0.78 -17.69 -4.67
CA LEU A 122 0.74 -16.34 -4.09
C LEU A 122 -0.25 -15.43 -4.83
N ASP A 123 -0.91 -14.57 -4.09
CA ASP A 123 -1.88 -13.57 -4.57
C ASP A 123 -1.27 -12.15 -4.52
N GLU A 124 0.04 -12.02 -4.76
CA GLU A 124 0.76 -10.75 -4.70
C GLU A 124 0.83 -10.05 -6.06
N ALA A 125 0.99 -10.81 -7.13
CA ALA A 125 1.01 -10.27 -8.49
C ALA A 125 0.56 -11.32 -9.49
N VAL A 126 0.02 -10.85 -10.61
CA VAL A 126 -0.36 -11.67 -11.75
C VAL A 126 0.32 -11.14 -13.01
N MET A 127 0.95 -12.05 -13.75
CA MET A 127 1.55 -11.77 -15.05
C MET A 127 0.72 -12.46 -16.13
N VAL A 128 0.24 -11.66 -17.08
CA VAL A 128 -0.55 -12.12 -18.22
C VAL A 128 0.21 -11.83 -19.51
N THR A 129 0.47 -12.89 -20.27
CA THR A 129 1.11 -12.78 -21.58
C THR A 129 0.10 -13.07 -22.69
N SER A 130 -0.26 -12.05 -23.47
CA SER A 130 -1.10 -12.21 -24.65
C SER A 130 -0.25 -12.27 -25.91
N ASP A 131 -0.64 -13.11 -26.87
CA ASP A 131 0.16 -13.34 -28.06
C ASP A 131 -0.68 -13.58 -29.31
N ARG A 132 -0.11 -13.16 -30.45
CA ARG A 132 -0.60 -13.43 -31.81
C ARG A 132 0.58 -13.89 -32.64
N LEU A 133 0.77 -15.20 -32.69
CA LEU A 133 1.94 -15.86 -33.26
C LEU A 133 1.53 -16.84 -34.36
N ALA A 134 2.36 -16.95 -35.40
CA ALA A 134 2.18 -17.92 -36.47
C ALA A 134 2.16 -19.36 -35.94
N GLU A 135 2.99 -19.66 -34.93
CA GLU A 135 3.03 -20.94 -34.21
C GLU A 135 1.68 -21.31 -33.59
N ASN A 136 0.91 -20.32 -33.17
CA ASN A 136 -0.39 -20.47 -32.52
C ASN A 136 -1.57 -20.31 -33.49
N ALA A 137 -1.29 -20.27 -34.79
CA ALA A 137 -2.27 -20.08 -35.85
C ALA A 137 -3.14 -18.80 -35.69
N ASN A 138 -2.63 -17.78 -35.00
CA ASN A 138 -3.30 -16.49 -34.79
C ASN A 138 -2.43 -15.25 -35.13
N PRO A 139 -1.54 -15.27 -36.15
CA PRO A 139 -0.63 -14.16 -36.42
C PRO A 139 -1.37 -12.89 -36.91
N VAL A 140 -0.65 -11.76 -36.91
CA VAL A 140 -1.13 -10.51 -37.49
C VAL A 140 -0.88 -10.52 -39.00
N SER A 141 -1.94 -10.48 -39.80
CA SER A 141 -1.80 -10.44 -41.26
C SER A 141 -1.24 -9.10 -41.72
N SER A 142 -0.22 -9.15 -42.58
CA SER A 142 0.21 -7.99 -43.36
C SER A 142 -0.82 -7.66 -44.46
N PHE A 143 -0.93 -6.39 -44.81
CA PHE A 143 -1.77 -5.89 -45.89
C PHE A 143 -0.99 -5.74 -47.20
N LEU A 144 0.05 -4.91 -47.23
CA LEU A 144 0.75 -4.54 -48.47
C LEU A 144 2.05 -5.31 -48.66
N LEU A 145 2.75 -5.64 -47.57
CA LEU A 145 3.97 -6.44 -47.56
C LEU A 145 3.73 -7.90 -47.99
N ARG A 146 2.47 -8.35 -47.95
CA ARG A 146 2.04 -9.60 -48.57
C ARG A 146 2.40 -9.68 -50.06
N LEU A 147 2.43 -8.53 -50.77
CA LEU A 147 2.78 -8.45 -52.18
C LEU A 147 4.27 -8.74 -52.45
N VAL A 148 5.13 -8.58 -51.44
CA VAL A 148 6.57 -8.84 -51.51
C VAL A 148 6.98 -10.08 -50.71
N GLY A 149 6.01 -10.93 -50.34
CA GLY A 149 6.24 -12.24 -49.72
C GLY A 149 6.30 -12.26 -48.19
N PHE A 150 6.08 -11.12 -47.53
CA PHE A 150 5.96 -11.03 -46.07
C PHE A 150 4.49 -11.03 -45.71
N ASN A 151 3.93 -12.18 -45.32
CA ASN A 151 2.48 -12.33 -45.19
C ASN A 151 1.96 -12.03 -43.78
N GLU A 152 2.81 -12.16 -42.76
CA GLU A 152 2.39 -12.19 -41.37
C GLU A 152 3.45 -11.62 -40.42
N PHE A 153 2.99 -11.21 -39.24
CA PHE A 153 3.80 -10.73 -38.15
C PHE A 153 3.39 -11.39 -36.83
N ASP A 154 4.40 -11.63 -36.01
CA ASP A 154 4.26 -12.15 -34.65
C ASP A 154 4.34 -11.02 -33.64
N VAL A 155 3.36 -10.97 -32.73
CA VAL A 155 3.29 -9.95 -31.67
C VAL A 155 2.98 -10.60 -30.34
N ARG A 156 3.65 -10.13 -29.29
CA ARG A 156 3.39 -10.51 -27.90
C ARG A 156 3.33 -9.25 -27.05
N SER A 157 2.40 -9.23 -26.11
CA SER A 157 2.32 -8.23 -25.05
C SER A 157 2.30 -8.91 -23.69
N GLN A 158 2.79 -8.20 -22.68
CA GLN A 158 2.82 -8.67 -21.31
C GLN A 158 2.32 -7.56 -20.40
N ALA A 159 1.45 -7.92 -19.47
CA ALA A 159 1.03 -7.07 -18.38
C ALA A 159 1.36 -7.75 -17.06
N VAL A 160 1.83 -6.98 -16.09
CA VAL A 160 1.96 -7.40 -14.70
C VAL A 160 1.05 -6.50 -13.89
N PHE A 161 0.15 -7.11 -13.14
CA PHE A 161 -0.71 -6.42 -12.19
C PHE A 161 -0.31 -6.85 -10.79
N ILE A 162 0.01 -5.89 -9.94
CA ILE A 162 0.43 -6.12 -8.56
C ILE A 162 -0.79 -5.87 -7.68
N ASN A 163 -0.90 -6.63 -6.61
CA ASN A 163 -1.78 -6.31 -5.51
C ASN A 163 -1.43 -4.92 -4.96
N GLY A 164 -2.39 -3.99 -4.95
CA GLY A 164 -2.18 -2.71 -4.29
C GLY A 164 -1.85 -2.93 -2.81
N ASP A 165 -0.84 -2.20 -2.33
CA ASP A 165 -0.43 -2.26 -0.93
C ASP A 165 -1.61 -1.88 -0.02
N VAL A 166 -1.75 -2.57 1.11
CA VAL A 166 -2.78 -2.28 2.11
C VAL A 166 -2.40 -0.96 2.78
N PRO A 167 -3.34 -0.04 3.10
CA PRO A 167 -3.03 1.18 3.82
C PRO A 167 -2.18 0.90 5.06
N CYS A 168 -1.24 1.80 5.38
CA CYS A 168 -0.28 1.65 6.49
C CYS A 168 -0.92 1.66 7.90
N VAL A 169 -2.21 1.36 8.00
CA VAL A 169 -3.01 1.23 9.23
C VAL A 169 -2.71 -0.07 10.00
N GLY A 170 -2.13 -1.06 9.32
CA GLY A 170 -1.76 -2.36 9.88
C GLY A 170 -0.51 -2.28 10.75
N ALA A 171 0.68 -2.28 10.16
CA ALA A 171 1.96 -2.05 10.84
C ALA A 171 2.67 -0.90 10.13
N GLY A 172 2.72 0.27 10.75
CA GLY A 172 3.17 1.48 10.09
C GLY A 172 2.60 2.78 10.64
N PHE A 173 2.87 3.84 9.89
CA PHE A 173 2.38 5.19 10.12
C PHE A 173 1.38 5.58 9.04
N TYR A 174 0.22 6.04 9.46
CA TYR A 174 -0.79 6.65 8.62
C TYR A 174 -1.13 8.03 9.17
N ALA A 175 -0.97 9.07 8.37
CA ALA A 175 -1.39 10.42 8.71
C ALA A 175 -2.23 11.04 7.59
N GLU A 176 -3.30 11.74 7.95
CA GLU A 176 -3.95 12.68 7.02
C GLU A 176 -3.04 13.89 6.76
N GLY A 177 -2.37 14.38 7.81
CA GLY A 177 -1.37 15.45 7.75
C GLY A 177 0.03 14.94 7.44
N ARG A 178 1.05 15.77 7.68
CA ARG A 178 2.45 15.43 7.40
C ARG A 178 2.94 14.28 8.27
N VAL A 179 3.87 13.47 7.73
CA VAL A 179 4.70 12.56 8.53
C VAL A 179 6.15 13.06 8.48
N ASP A 180 6.67 13.56 9.60
CA ASP A 180 8.05 14.02 9.75
C ASP A 180 8.88 12.97 10.52
N LEU A 181 9.88 12.41 9.84
CA LEU A 181 10.83 11.44 10.36
C LEU A 181 12.24 12.03 10.33
N GLN A 182 12.88 12.06 11.50
CA GLN A 182 14.20 12.66 11.67
C GLN A 182 15.32 11.71 11.19
N ALA A 183 16.55 11.90 11.67
CA ALA A 183 17.74 11.22 11.14
C ALA A 183 18.02 9.84 11.77
N ASN A 184 18.82 9.02 11.09
CA ASN A 184 19.37 7.76 11.63
C ASN A 184 18.31 6.74 12.09
N ASN A 185 17.14 6.69 11.46
CA ASN A 185 16.17 5.63 11.72
C ASN A 185 16.37 4.45 10.77
N THR A 186 16.03 3.27 11.25
CA THR A 186 16.10 2.03 10.46
C THR A 186 14.70 1.47 10.30
N PHE A 187 14.27 1.23 9.06
CA PHE A 187 12.97 0.65 8.72
C PHE A 187 13.17 -0.73 8.13
N THR A 188 12.53 -1.74 8.72
CA THR A 188 12.68 -3.15 8.37
C THR A 188 11.33 -3.85 8.28
N GLU A 189 11.34 -5.08 7.77
CA GLU A 189 10.27 -6.07 7.91
C GLU A 189 8.85 -5.59 7.63
N GLY A 190 8.62 -4.97 6.46
CA GLY A 190 7.26 -4.63 6.03
C GLY A 190 6.67 -3.39 6.70
N PHE A 191 7.49 -2.57 7.37
CA PHE A 191 7.03 -1.31 7.94
C PHE A 191 6.58 -0.34 6.84
N CYS A 192 5.44 0.31 7.07
CA CYS A 192 4.77 1.13 6.07
C CYS A 192 4.64 2.58 6.57
N VAL A 193 4.94 3.57 5.74
CA VAL A 193 4.74 5.00 6.04
C VAL A 193 3.86 5.61 4.95
N HIS A 194 2.78 6.25 5.37
CA HIS A 194 1.84 6.93 4.49
C HIS A 194 1.40 8.28 5.05
N SER A 195 1.31 9.26 4.15
CA SER A 195 0.69 10.57 4.40
C SER A 195 -0.24 10.96 3.25
N ASN A 196 -1.42 11.51 3.56
CA ASN A 196 -2.26 12.15 2.54
C ASN A 196 -1.77 13.56 2.15
N SER A 197 -0.78 14.12 2.85
CA SER A 197 -0.23 15.45 2.59
C SER A 197 1.19 15.39 2.04
N HIS A 198 2.15 14.96 2.84
CA HIS A 198 3.56 14.79 2.45
C HIS A 198 4.34 14.04 3.53
N VAL A 199 5.42 13.41 3.12
CA VAL A 199 6.37 12.74 4.03
C VAL A 199 7.69 13.52 4.02
N GLU A 200 8.17 13.91 5.20
CA GLU A 200 9.49 14.52 5.38
C GLU A 200 10.46 13.51 5.97
N ILE A 201 11.58 13.27 5.30
CA ILE A 201 12.61 12.32 5.77
C ILE A 201 13.96 13.03 5.80
N ASN A 202 14.56 13.11 6.98
CA ASN A 202 15.91 13.66 7.17
C ASN A 202 16.99 12.67 6.68
N ASN A 203 18.27 12.99 6.87
CA ASN A 203 19.38 12.15 6.38
C ASN A 203 19.72 10.98 7.32
N GLY A 204 20.38 9.96 6.75
CA GLY A 204 20.98 8.86 7.52
C GLY A 204 20.00 7.73 7.85
N ASN A 205 18.81 7.73 7.25
CA ASN A 205 17.83 6.67 7.45
C ASN A 205 18.16 5.46 6.56
N THR A 206 17.77 4.26 6.98
CA THR A 206 17.97 3.03 6.21
C THR A 206 16.64 2.32 6.02
N PHE A 207 16.32 1.94 4.79
CA PHE A 207 15.11 1.22 4.40
C PHE A 207 15.53 -0.14 3.83
N GLU A 208 15.00 -1.21 4.41
CA GLU A 208 15.33 -2.56 3.97
C GLU A 208 14.88 -2.80 2.52
N LEU A 209 15.84 -3.19 1.68
CA LEU A 209 15.64 -3.43 0.24
C LEU A 209 14.96 -4.77 -0.06
N GLU A 210 15.30 -5.79 0.73
CA GLU A 210 14.70 -7.11 0.62
C GLU A 210 13.46 -7.14 1.52
N PRO A 211 12.27 -7.44 0.98
CA PRO A 211 11.08 -7.56 1.80
C PRO A 211 11.23 -8.77 2.69
N ALA A 212 10.78 -8.61 3.93
CA ALA A 212 10.66 -9.74 4.81
C ALA A 212 9.60 -10.70 4.28
N VAL A 213 9.88 -12.00 4.45
CA VAL A 213 8.91 -13.05 4.20
C VAL A 213 8.13 -13.27 5.48
N GLY A 214 6.84 -12.95 5.46
CA GLY A 214 5.95 -13.14 6.59
C GLY A 214 5.69 -14.61 6.91
N VAL A 215 5.05 -14.85 8.05
CA VAL A 215 4.67 -16.22 8.47
C VAL A 215 3.70 -16.91 7.51
N ASP A 216 2.99 -16.13 6.70
CA ASP A 216 2.10 -16.59 5.63
C ASP A 216 2.84 -16.88 4.31
N GLY A 217 4.16 -16.67 4.27
CA GLY A 217 5.00 -16.86 3.10
C GLY A 217 4.94 -15.71 2.09
N LYS A 218 4.25 -14.60 2.42
CA LYS A 218 4.14 -13.42 1.57
C LYS A 218 5.29 -12.45 1.79
N HIS A 219 5.58 -11.63 0.80
CA HIS A 219 6.63 -10.62 0.85
C HIS A 219 6.06 -9.27 1.29
N TYR A 220 6.68 -8.69 2.32
CA TYR A 220 6.29 -7.42 2.89
C TYR A 220 7.44 -6.41 2.73
N PRO A 221 7.42 -5.57 1.68
CA PRO A 221 8.43 -4.54 1.50
C PRO A 221 8.22 -3.40 2.48
N VAL A 222 9.31 -2.69 2.80
CA VAL A 222 9.19 -1.37 3.41
C VAL A 222 8.59 -0.40 2.39
N ILE A 223 7.58 0.35 2.80
CA ILE A 223 6.82 1.24 1.92
C ILE A 223 6.90 2.66 2.46
N VAL A 224 7.20 3.61 1.58
CA VAL A 224 7.00 5.04 1.82
C VAL A 224 6.10 5.57 0.73
N SER A 225 4.95 6.08 1.11
CA SER A 225 3.90 6.51 0.19
C SER A 225 3.29 7.85 0.59
N VAL A 226 2.83 8.57 -0.40
CA VAL A 226 2.10 9.83 -0.27
C VAL A 226 0.86 9.75 -1.15
N ALA A 227 -0.25 10.37 -0.74
CA ALA A 227 -1.41 10.49 -1.60
C ALA A 227 -1.04 11.31 -2.84
N GLU A 228 -1.13 10.69 -4.01
CA GLU A 228 -0.98 11.40 -5.28
C GLU A 228 -2.14 12.41 -5.44
N ILE A 229 -1.81 13.71 -5.48
CA ILE A 229 -2.74 14.70 -6.04
C ILE A 229 -2.82 14.37 -7.53
N MET A 230 -3.99 13.92 -7.99
CA MET A 230 -4.35 13.52 -9.36
C MET A 230 -4.24 14.65 -10.41
N GLU A 231 -3.17 15.43 -10.41
CA GLU A 231 -2.85 16.38 -11.47
C GLU A 231 -1.33 16.56 -11.59
N HIS A 232 -0.74 15.65 -12.37
CA HIS A 232 0.43 15.90 -13.21
C HIS A 232 1.82 15.77 -12.56
N ASP A 233 2.46 14.60 -12.77
CA ASP A 233 3.90 14.34 -12.56
C ASP A 233 4.32 14.40 -11.08
N LEU A 234 4.84 13.29 -10.53
CA LEU A 234 5.52 13.27 -9.23
C LEU A 234 6.69 14.27 -9.26
N THR A 235 6.45 15.53 -8.89
CA THR A 235 7.54 16.44 -8.55
C THR A 235 8.01 16.09 -7.15
N ALA A 236 9.25 16.43 -6.83
CA ALA A 236 9.90 16.17 -5.54
C ALA A 236 9.28 16.95 -4.35
N ASP A 237 7.99 17.31 -4.43
CA ASP A 237 7.30 18.21 -3.51
C ASP A 237 6.54 17.45 -2.40
N ASP A 238 6.11 16.20 -2.64
CA ASP A 238 5.34 15.42 -1.65
C ASP A 238 6.22 14.53 -0.76
N LEU A 239 7.42 14.15 -1.24
CA LEU A 239 8.47 13.53 -0.43
C LEU A 239 9.59 14.55 -0.23
N ILE A 240 9.59 15.21 0.92
CA ILE A 240 10.56 16.25 1.26
C ILE A 240 11.80 15.58 1.83
N ILE A 241 12.89 15.62 1.05
CA ILE A 241 14.19 15.12 1.45
C ILE A 241 15.29 16.16 1.19
N PRO A 242 16.41 16.12 1.94
CA PRO A 242 17.57 16.92 1.62
C PRO A 242 18.09 16.69 0.19
N ALA A 243 18.87 17.62 -0.36
CA ALA A 243 19.33 17.57 -1.75
C ALA A 243 20.13 16.30 -2.13
N ASN A 244 20.76 15.66 -1.14
CA ASN A 244 21.45 14.38 -1.26
C ASN A 244 20.74 13.28 -0.44
N GLY A 245 19.44 13.42 -0.22
CA GLY A 245 18.62 12.55 0.61
C GLY A 245 18.60 11.11 0.10
N TYR A 246 18.46 10.87 -1.20
CA TYR A 246 18.54 9.51 -1.75
C TYR A 246 19.93 8.84 -1.63
N GLU A 247 21.01 9.63 -1.51
CA GLU A 247 22.35 9.09 -1.28
C GLU A 247 22.60 8.81 0.21
N GLN A 248 21.98 9.60 1.09
CA GLN A 248 22.10 9.48 2.55
C GLN A 248 21.04 8.59 3.18
N ASN A 249 19.99 8.24 2.44
CA ASN A 249 18.92 7.36 2.87
C ASN A 249 18.93 6.08 2.03
N GLU A 250 19.64 5.05 2.51
CA GLU A 250 19.80 3.80 1.79
C GLU A 250 18.44 3.09 1.62
N GLY A 251 18.10 2.69 0.39
CA GLY A 251 16.87 1.97 0.08
C GLY A 251 15.59 2.82 -0.02
N LEU A 252 15.66 4.13 0.23
CA LEU A 252 14.49 5.02 0.13
C LEU A 252 13.89 5.07 -1.28
N TRP A 253 14.74 5.04 -2.31
CA TRP A 253 14.30 5.04 -3.70
C TRP A 253 13.45 3.80 -4.03
N GLU A 254 13.84 2.64 -3.50
CA GLU A 254 13.14 1.37 -3.68
C GLU A 254 11.93 1.21 -2.76
N ALA A 255 11.90 1.88 -1.60
CA ALA A 255 10.78 1.90 -0.67
C ALA A 255 9.66 2.84 -1.14
N GLN A 256 9.98 3.85 -1.96
CA GLN A 256 8.99 4.79 -2.47
C GLN A 256 7.94 4.10 -3.34
N ARG A 257 6.67 4.36 -3.05
CA ARG A 257 5.50 3.92 -3.83
C ARG A 257 4.68 5.15 -4.18
N GLY A 258 4.36 5.31 -5.46
CA GLY A 258 3.31 6.21 -5.90
C GLY A 258 1.97 5.53 -5.63
N VAL A 259 1.12 6.14 -4.81
CA VAL A 259 -0.17 5.56 -4.47
C VAL A 259 -1.24 6.64 -4.52
N GLY A 260 -2.39 6.31 -5.10
CA GLY A 260 -3.52 7.24 -5.16
C GLY A 260 -4.02 7.60 -3.76
N GLU A 261 -4.77 8.70 -3.67
CA GLU A 261 -5.35 9.19 -2.42
C GLU A 261 -6.10 8.09 -1.64
N TYR A 262 -5.68 7.86 -0.39
CA TYR A 262 -6.37 6.96 0.53
C TYR A 262 -7.35 7.78 1.36
N HIS A 263 -8.63 7.74 0.99
CA HIS A 263 -9.66 8.30 1.87
C HIS A 263 -9.93 7.36 3.05
N PHE A 264 -9.20 7.53 4.15
CA PHE A 264 -9.46 6.84 5.41
C PHE A 264 -9.86 7.84 6.49
N ASP A 265 -11.16 7.85 6.80
CA ASP A 265 -11.71 8.74 7.83
C ASP A 265 -11.36 8.23 9.23
N VAL A 266 -10.33 8.84 9.84
CA VAL A 266 -9.84 8.50 11.18
C VAL A 266 -10.92 8.73 12.25
N ASP A 267 -11.70 9.80 12.14
CA ASP A 267 -12.78 10.11 13.08
C ASP A 267 -13.91 9.07 13.04
N ALA A 268 -14.30 8.67 11.83
CA ALA A 268 -15.27 7.60 11.63
C ALA A 268 -14.74 6.27 12.17
N PHE A 269 -13.46 5.98 11.96
CA PHE A 269 -12.83 4.77 12.47
C PHE A 269 -12.78 4.74 14.01
N ILE A 270 -12.39 5.83 14.66
CA ILE A 270 -12.42 5.95 16.12
C ILE A 270 -13.85 5.71 16.63
N THR A 271 -14.84 6.34 16.00
CA THR A 271 -16.25 6.19 16.38
C THR A 271 -16.71 4.74 16.25
N GLU A 272 -16.35 4.06 15.16
CA GLU A 272 -16.65 2.64 14.94
C GLU A 272 -16.00 1.74 15.99
N VAL A 273 -14.72 1.97 16.27
CA VAL A 273 -13.93 1.23 17.25
C VAL A 273 -14.52 1.37 18.65
N VAL A 274 -14.78 2.60 19.09
CA VAL A 274 -15.34 2.87 20.43
C VAL A 274 -16.73 2.25 20.58
N ALA A 275 -17.58 2.37 19.54
CA ALA A 275 -18.89 1.73 19.54
C ALA A 275 -18.78 0.19 19.60
N GLY A 276 -17.79 -0.39 18.91
CA GLY A 276 -17.51 -1.82 18.92
C GLY A 276 -16.99 -2.33 20.27
N VAL A 277 -16.11 -1.57 20.94
CA VAL A 277 -15.62 -1.90 22.29
C VAL A 277 -16.74 -1.88 23.32
N LEU A 278 -17.67 -0.91 23.23
CA LEU A 278 -18.81 -0.79 24.13
C LEU A 278 -19.95 -1.78 23.83
N SER A 279 -19.99 -2.37 22.64
CA SER A 279 -21.08 -3.25 22.22
C SER A 279 -20.80 -4.72 22.58
N PRO A 280 -21.64 -5.38 23.39
CA PRO A 280 -21.39 -6.74 23.88
C PRO A 280 -21.59 -7.85 22.81
N THR A 281 -22.06 -7.51 21.61
CA THR A 281 -22.17 -8.44 20.47
C THR A 281 -20.82 -8.58 19.79
N LYS A 282 -20.38 -9.83 19.50
CA LYS A 282 -19.12 -10.12 18.78
C LYS A 282 -19.04 -9.26 17.50
N ASN A 283 -18.27 -8.19 17.58
CA ASN A 283 -17.89 -7.30 16.50
C ASN A 283 -16.36 -7.43 16.37
N PRO A 284 -15.76 -7.28 15.17
CA PRO A 284 -14.30 -7.28 15.00
C PRO A 284 -13.50 -6.42 16.00
N HIS A 285 -14.13 -5.43 16.65
CA HIS A 285 -13.49 -4.55 17.62
C HIS A 285 -13.57 -5.02 19.08
N THR A 286 -14.33 -6.08 19.40
CA THR A 286 -14.41 -6.61 20.77
C THR A 286 -13.10 -7.26 21.18
N ARG A 287 -12.66 -7.03 22.42
CA ARG A 287 -11.41 -7.57 22.96
C ARG A 287 -11.62 -8.98 23.53
N ASP A 288 -10.85 -9.95 23.08
CA ASP A 288 -11.01 -11.35 23.51
C ASP A 288 -10.72 -11.59 25.00
N TYR A 289 -9.85 -10.77 25.60
CA TYR A 289 -9.56 -10.80 27.04
C TYR A 289 -10.68 -10.21 27.91
N ILE A 290 -11.69 -9.55 27.32
CA ILE A 290 -12.84 -9.02 28.06
C ILE A 290 -13.91 -10.11 28.19
N THR A 291 -13.89 -10.77 29.34
CA THR A 291 -14.87 -11.83 29.68
C THR A 291 -16.14 -11.25 30.29
N ASP A 292 -16.03 -10.11 30.99
CA ASP A 292 -17.16 -9.40 31.59
C ASP A 292 -17.55 -8.20 30.72
N LYS A 293 -18.72 -8.31 30.10
CA LYS A 293 -19.23 -7.32 29.14
C LYS A 293 -20.00 -6.18 29.80
N ASN A 294 -20.07 -6.16 31.13
CA ASN A 294 -20.66 -5.03 31.83
C ASN A 294 -19.68 -3.85 31.84
N VAL A 295 -20.23 -2.64 31.78
CA VAL A 295 -19.48 -1.41 31.96
C VAL A 295 -19.52 -1.03 33.43
N TYR A 296 -18.35 -0.82 34.02
CA TYR A 296 -18.19 -0.45 35.42
C TYR A 296 -17.75 1.00 35.54
N THR A 297 -18.54 1.82 36.22
CA THR A 297 -18.19 3.21 36.47
C THR A 297 -17.22 3.31 37.65
N VAL A 298 -16.14 4.08 37.47
CA VAL A 298 -15.13 4.35 38.49
C VAL A 298 -15.01 5.86 38.67
N ASP A 299 -15.48 6.41 39.79
CA ASP A 299 -15.30 7.84 40.07
C ASP A 299 -13.97 8.09 40.78
N VAL A 300 -13.08 8.89 40.17
CA VAL A 300 -11.82 9.32 40.80
C VAL A 300 -12.07 10.62 41.57
N LEU A 301 -12.28 10.46 42.87
CA LEU A 301 -12.52 11.57 43.80
C LEU A 301 -11.20 12.31 44.04
N SER A 302 -11.19 13.62 43.83
CA SER A 302 -10.03 14.50 44.03
C SER A 302 -9.33 14.26 45.38
N GLY A 303 -8.25 13.49 45.36
CA GLY A 303 -7.32 13.30 46.46
C GLY A 303 -5.91 13.49 45.93
N SER A 304 -5.17 14.42 46.54
CA SER A 304 -3.82 14.82 46.15
C SER A 304 -2.92 13.63 45.80
N SER A 305 -2.18 13.79 44.70
CA SER A 305 -1.03 13.00 44.29
C SER A 305 -0.16 12.58 45.48
N GLY A 306 -0.29 11.31 45.87
CA GLY A 306 0.45 10.70 46.95
C GLY A 306 0.03 9.26 47.08
N GLY A 307 0.96 8.34 46.81
CA GLY A 307 0.75 6.89 46.88
C GLY A 307 0.04 6.51 48.18
N GLY A 308 -1.20 6.09 48.05
CA GLY A 308 -2.05 5.71 49.16
C GLY A 308 -2.87 4.52 48.74
N ASN A 309 -2.64 3.38 49.42
CA ASN A 309 -3.43 2.16 49.31
C ASN A 309 -4.92 2.51 49.21
N GLY A 310 -5.53 2.18 48.07
CA GLY A 310 -6.98 2.17 47.95
C GLY A 310 -7.53 1.23 49.02
N ASN A 311 -8.26 1.78 49.99
CA ASN A 311 -9.00 0.98 50.96
C ASN A 311 -10.17 0.35 50.22
N ASN A 312 -9.92 -0.83 49.65
CA ASN A 312 -10.92 -1.69 49.03
C ASN A 312 -11.78 -2.30 50.15
N SER A 313 -12.97 -1.77 50.38
CA SER A 313 -13.94 -2.37 51.32
C SER A 313 -14.90 -3.36 50.65
N ASP A 314 -14.84 -3.55 49.33
CA ASP A 314 -15.63 -4.58 48.63
C ASP A 314 -14.90 -5.10 47.37
N PRO A 315 -14.36 -6.34 47.39
CA PRO A 315 -13.67 -6.93 46.25
C PRO A 315 -14.55 -7.18 45.00
N ASN A 316 -15.85 -6.87 45.04
CA ASN A 316 -16.79 -7.08 43.93
C ASN A 316 -17.46 -5.82 43.36
N THR A 317 -17.17 -4.62 43.89
CA THR A 317 -17.70 -3.35 43.33
C THR A 317 -16.57 -2.34 43.14
N PRO A 318 -16.28 -1.91 41.91
CA PRO A 318 -15.40 -0.77 41.64
C PRO A 318 -16.01 0.44 42.36
N THR A 319 -15.41 0.81 43.48
CA THR A 319 -15.89 1.88 44.34
C THR A 319 -14.90 3.02 44.24
N ASN A 320 -15.46 4.23 44.16
CA ASN A 320 -14.80 5.50 43.97
C ASN A 320 -13.37 5.55 44.55
N CYS A 321 -12.39 5.73 43.67
CA CYS A 321 -10.99 5.78 44.05
C CYS A 321 -10.58 7.20 44.44
N LYS A 322 -9.85 7.33 45.54
CA LYS A 322 -9.29 8.62 45.96
C LYS A 322 -8.01 8.99 45.19
N VAL A 323 -7.25 7.97 44.81
CA VAL A 323 -6.07 8.07 43.94
C VAL A 323 -6.25 6.97 42.90
N PHE A 324 -6.08 7.31 41.63
CA PHE A 324 -6.22 6.34 40.55
C PHE A 324 -5.03 5.37 40.55
N SER A 325 -5.32 4.08 40.49
CA SER A 325 -4.36 2.98 40.38
C SER A 325 -5.00 1.77 39.68
N VAL A 326 -4.20 0.76 39.35
CA VAL A 326 -4.69 -0.49 38.74
C VAL A 326 -5.76 -1.17 39.60
N ASP A 327 -5.68 -1.05 40.93
CA ASP A 327 -6.65 -1.64 41.87
C ASP A 327 -8.06 -1.02 41.76
N CYS A 328 -8.17 0.16 41.14
CA CYS A 328 -9.45 0.81 40.87
C CYS A 328 -10.22 0.17 39.71
N LEU A 329 -9.49 -0.53 38.84
CA LEU A 329 -10.04 -1.11 37.63
C LEU A 329 -10.42 -2.56 37.89
N ARG A 330 -11.55 -2.98 37.32
CA ARG A 330 -11.91 -4.38 37.27
C ARG A 330 -11.17 -5.06 36.12
N PRO A 331 -10.40 -6.14 36.37
CA PRO A 331 -9.73 -6.88 35.32
C PRO A 331 -10.76 -7.61 34.44
N ASN A 332 -10.40 -7.81 33.17
CA ASN A 332 -11.21 -8.46 32.14
C ASN A 332 -12.58 -7.80 31.89
N ALA A 333 -12.70 -6.50 32.21
CA ALA A 333 -13.92 -5.73 32.11
C ALA A 333 -13.68 -4.33 31.52
N ILE A 334 -14.76 -3.68 31.13
CA ILE A 334 -14.77 -2.29 30.66
C ILE A 334 -14.98 -1.36 31.86
N ASN A 335 -14.05 -0.43 32.06
CA ASN A 335 -14.08 0.54 33.15
C ASN A 335 -14.27 1.96 32.57
N GLU A 336 -15.40 2.58 32.87
CA GLU A 336 -15.66 3.99 32.52
C GLU A 336 -15.26 4.86 33.70
N VAL A 337 -14.15 5.60 33.55
CA VAL A 337 -13.53 6.39 34.60
C VAL A 337 -13.99 7.83 34.49
N ASN A 338 -14.69 8.31 35.52
CA ASN A 338 -15.03 9.72 35.66
C ASN A 338 -13.95 10.41 36.49
N CYS A 339 -13.26 11.39 35.92
CA CYS A 339 -12.35 12.23 36.69
C CYS A 339 -13.07 13.52 37.15
N THR A 340 -12.54 14.15 38.20
CA THR A 340 -13.09 15.40 38.78
C THR A 340 -12.51 16.67 38.15
N GLY A 341 -11.49 16.54 37.30
CA GLY A 341 -10.80 17.64 36.61
C GLY A 341 -10.82 17.46 35.09
N THR A 342 -9.88 18.09 34.39
CA THR A 342 -9.69 17.89 32.94
C THR A 342 -8.79 16.69 32.65
N GLY A 343 -7.89 16.32 33.56
CA GLY A 343 -6.94 15.22 33.40
C GLY A 343 -7.03 14.13 34.46
N LEU A 344 -6.57 12.95 34.08
CA LEU A 344 -6.44 11.73 34.86
C LEU A 344 -4.97 11.29 34.82
N SER A 345 -4.30 11.32 35.97
CA SER A 345 -2.93 10.84 36.07
C SER A 345 -2.89 9.32 36.17
N ILE A 346 -2.22 8.68 35.21
CA ILE A 346 -2.00 7.24 35.16
C ILE A 346 -0.67 6.93 35.86
N PRO A 347 -0.67 6.19 36.98
CA PRO A 347 0.56 5.88 37.71
C PRO A 347 1.48 4.94 36.95
N ALA A 348 2.74 4.87 37.39
CA ALA A 348 3.75 3.95 36.88
C ALA A 348 3.50 2.52 37.37
N GLU A 349 2.47 1.89 36.81
CA GLU A 349 2.00 0.55 37.11
C GLU A 349 1.81 -0.26 35.82
N VAL A 350 1.64 -1.57 35.96
CA VAL A 350 1.34 -2.46 34.83
C VAL A 350 -0.18 -2.63 34.73
N PHE A 351 -0.75 -2.17 33.63
CA PHE A 351 -2.17 -2.31 33.34
C PHE A 351 -2.37 -3.53 32.44
N GLU A 352 -3.02 -4.57 32.97
CA GLU A 352 -3.20 -5.84 32.27
C GLU A 352 -4.66 -6.27 32.12
N ASN A 353 -5.06 -6.66 30.91
CA ASN A 353 -6.40 -7.18 30.58
C ASN A 353 -7.53 -6.21 30.97
N VAL A 354 -7.36 -4.91 30.70
CA VAL A 354 -8.32 -3.87 31.08
C VAL A 354 -8.69 -2.98 29.90
N VAL A 355 -9.96 -2.57 29.83
CA VAL A 355 -10.39 -1.46 28.99
C VAL A 355 -10.72 -0.28 29.90
N LEU A 356 -10.13 0.87 29.62
CA LEU A 356 -10.41 2.14 30.28
C LEU A 356 -11.03 3.10 29.27
N ILE A 357 -12.15 3.72 29.63
CA ILE A 357 -12.79 4.77 28.85
C ILE A 357 -12.99 5.98 29.75
N THR A 358 -12.60 7.16 29.29
CA THR A 358 -12.78 8.39 30.06
C THR A 358 -13.01 9.58 29.14
N ASP A 359 -13.58 10.66 29.67
CA ASP A 359 -13.68 11.94 28.96
C ASP A 359 -12.52 12.88 29.33
N CYS A 360 -11.54 12.40 30.10
CA CYS A 360 -10.43 13.18 30.64
C CYS A 360 -9.13 12.98 29.86
N ASP A 361 -8.25 13.98 29.90
CA ASP A 361 -6.89 13.84 29.40
C ASP A 361 -6.15 12.76 30.20
N LEU A 362 -5.31 11.97 29.56
CA LEU A 362 -4.54 10.90 30.18
C LEU A 362 -3.08 11.33 30.33
N ASP A 363 -2.66 11.53 31.58
CA ASP A 363 -1.28 11.92 31.92
C ASP A 363 -0.52 10.72 32.49
N PHE A 364 0.25 10.04 31.64
CA PHE A 364 1.04 8.88 32.03
C PHE A 364 2.26 9.28 32.85
N ALA A 365 2.47 8.60 33.97
CA ALA A 365 3.69 8.70 34.75
C ALA A 365 4.82 7.87 34.12
N ASN A 366 6.06 8.17 34.49
CA ASN A 366 7.24 7.48 33.98
C ASN A 366 7.28 6.01 34.40
N GLY A 367 7.25 5.09 33.43
CA GLY A 367 7.30 3.64 33.64
C GLY A 367 5.92 2.98 33.70
N SER A 368 4.90 3.61 33.11
CA SER A 368 3.60 2.97 32.90
C SER A 368 3.68 1.94 31.77
N GLU A 369 3.21 0.73 32.03
CA GLU A 369 3.24 -0.37 31.05
C GLU A 369 1.82 -0.86 30.78
N MET A 370 1.50 -1.08 29.51
CA MET A 370 0.19 -1.56 29.07
C MET A 370 0.31 -2.92 28.38
N ARG A 371 -0.38 -3.94 28.88
CA ARG A 371 -0.39 -5.30 28.31
C ARG A 371 -1.81 -5.79 28.13
N ASN A 372 -2.24 -6.13 26.92
CA ASN A 372 -3.67 -6.43 26.67
C ASN A 372 -4.59 -5.34 27.26
N ALA A 373 -4.22 -4.08 27.09
CA ALA A 373 -4.96 -2.96 27.64
C ALA A 373 -5.37 -2.00 26.52
N THR A 374 -6.60 -1.49 26.59
CA THR A 374 -7.11 -0.47 25.66
C THR A 374 -7.55 0.73 26.46
N PHE A 375 -6.89 1.87 26.29
CA PHE A 375 -7.29 3.13 26.92
C PHE A 375 -7.87 4.05 25.85
N ILE A 376 -9.05 4.59 26.15
CA ILE A 376 -9.82 5.45 25.27
C ILE A 376 -10.11 6.74 26.02
N THR A 377 -9.66 7.86 25.49
CA THR A 377 -10.11 9.18 25.94
C THR A 377 -11.00 9.84 24.90
N ARG A 378 -12.12 10.39 25.33
CA ARG A 378 -13.01 11.22 24.51
C ARG A 378 -12.64 12.70 24.54
N SER A 379 -11.54 13.06 25.21
CA SER A 379 -11.00 14.42 25.15
C SER A 379 -10.57 14.75 23.72
N THR A 380 -10.90 15.95 23.28
CA THR A 380 -10.54 16.50 21.97
C THR A 380 -9.32 17.42 22.05
N ASP A 381 -8.66 17.50 23.20
CA ASP A 381 -7.52 18.39 23.40
C ASP A 381 -6.28 17.90 22.63
N ASP A 382 -5.49 18.82 22.09
CA ASP A 382 -4.24 18.50 21.36
C ASP A 382 -3.24 17.67 22.18
N ASN A 383 -3.36 17.73 23.52
CA ASN A 383 -2.56 16.96 24.47
C ASN A 383 -3.44 16.03 25.32
N SER A 384 -4.50 15.47 24.72
CA SER A 384 -5.42 14.52 25.38
C SER A 384 -4.72 13.29 25.96
N ILE A 385 -3.57 12.91 25.41
CA ILE A 385 -2.69 11.88 25.97
C ILE A 385 -1.29 12.47 26.09
N THR A 386 -0.74 12.51 27.30
CA THR A 386 0.64 12.93 27.53
C THR A 386 1.45 11.87 28.25
N SER A 387 2.72 11.74 27.86
CA SER A 387 3.72 11.01 28.64
C SER A 387 5.02 11.82 28.68
N PRO A 388 5.59 12.10 29.86
CA PRO A 388 6.87 12.79 29.97
C PRO A 388 8.02 11.87 29.54
N GLN A 389 7.95 10.57 29.82
CA GLN A 389 8.93 9.56 29.42
C GLN A 389 8.47 8.15 29.81
N GLY A 390 8.98 7.11 29.16
CA GLY A 390 8.89 5.73 29.65
C GLY A 390 7.47 5.13 29.54
N LEU A 391 6.84 5.35 28.39
CA LEU A 391 5.56 4.75 28.04
C LEU A 391 5.81 3.50 27.21
N ASP A 392 5.46 2.34 27.78
CA ASP A 392 5.63 1.05 27.13
C ASP A 392 4.26 0.47 26.77
N LEU A 393 4.00 0.35 25.47
CA LEU A 393 2.78 -0.26 24.93
C LEU A 393 3.08 -1.65 24.41
N GLY A 394 2.46 -2.64 25.03
CA GLY A 394 2.54 -4.04 24.66
C GLY A 394 3.61 -4.80 25.43
N ASN A 395 4.07 -5.93 24.88
CA ASN A 395 5.06 -6.80 25.52
C ASN A 395 6.20 -7.19 24.56
N MET A 396 7.31 -7.66 25.13
CA MET A 396 8.48 -8.13 24.37
C MET A 396 8.29 -9.49 23.67
N GLU A 397 7.13 -10.14 23.77
CA GLU A 397 6.78 -11.25 22.86
C GLU A 397 6.27 -10.66 21.54
N VAL A 398 7.22 -9.99 20.89
CA VAL A 398 7.13 -9.27 19.63
C VAL A 398 6.40 -10.12 18.58
N CYS A 399 5.38 -9.54 17.95
CA CYS A 399 4.56 -10.21 16.92
C CYS A 399 3.87 -11.52 17.39
N GLY A 400 3.54 -11.64 18.67
CA GLY A 400 2.82 -12.77 19.24
C GLY A 400 1.28 -12.62 19.25
N GLU A 401 0.58 -13.71 19.56
CA GLU A 401 -0.90 -13.74 19.65
C GLU A 401 -1.47 -13.03 20.90
N SER A 402 -0.61 -12.49 21.78
CA SER A 402 -1.04 -11.85 23.03
C SER A 402 -0.06 -10.79 23.49
N GLY A 403 -0.58 -9.73 24.11
CA GLY A 403 0.24 -8.69 24.72
C GLY A 403 -0.02 -7.30 24.18
N GLY A 404 -0.64 -7.15 23.01
CA GLY A 404 -0.82 -5.85 22.37
C GLY A 404 -1.64 -4.85 23.19
N ALA A 405 -1.32 -3.56 23.05
CA ALA A 405 -2.00 -2.47 23.74
C ALA A 405 -2.50 -1.43 22.73
N ALA A 406 -3.59 -0.74 23.07
CA ALA A 406 -4.15 0.30 22.22
C ALA A 406 -4.42 1.58 23.00
N LEU A 407 -4.01 2.72 22.42
CA LEU A 407 -4.36 4.05 22.87
C LEU A 407 -5.23 4.72 21.81
N ILE A 408 -6.40 5.20 22.23
CA ILE A 408 -7.35 5.87 21.35
C ILE A 408 -7.70 7.23 21.93
N THR A 409 -7.65 8.25 21.09
CA THR A 409 -8.05 9.60 21.47
C THR A 409 -8.77 10.35 20.35
N TYR A 410 -9.77 11.16 20.72
CA TYR A 410 -10.42 12.13 19.84
C TYR A 410 -9.64 13.46 19.74
N GLY A 411 -8.53 13.59 20.45
CA GLY A 411 -7.61 14.71 20.41
C GLY A 411 -6.24 14.30 19.88
N GLY A 412 -5.18 14.95 20.37
CA GLY A 412 -3.80 14.65 20.03
C GLY A 412 -3.04 13.92 21.14
N MET A 413 -1.89 13.34 20.78
CA MET A 413 -1.00 12.61 21.69
C MET A 413 0.41 13.22 21.68
N LYS A 414 1.03 13.27 22.85
CA LYS A 414 2.42 13.71 23.03
C LYS A 414 3.20 12.82 23.99
N SER A 415 4.25 12.17 23.48
CA SER A 415 5.24 11.45 24.29
C SER A 415 6.61 12.12 24.19
N ALA A 416 7.12 12.65 25.31
CA ALA A 416 8.27 13.55 25.30
C ALA A 416 9.64 12.83 25.30
N ALA A 417 9.73 11.56 25.68
CA ALA A 417 10.95 10.76 25.60
C ALA A 417 10.70 9.24 25.76
N THR A 418 11.61 8.40 25.25
CA THR A 418 11.69 6.94 25.53
C THR A 418 10.32 6.26 25.55
N MET A 419 9.72 6.12 24.37
CA MET A 419 8.51 5.35 24.15
C MET A 419 8.86 4.03 23.46
N GLN A 420 8.20 2.94 23.86
CA GLN A 420 8.26 1.65 23.17
C GLN A 420 6.86 1.22 22.75
N LEU A 421 6.72 0.83 21.48
CA LEU A 421 5.53 0.21 20.90
C LEU A 421 5.88 -1.20 20.42
N LEU A 422 5.52 -2.20 21.21
CA LEU A 422 5.76 -3.61 20.91
C LEU A 422 4.42 -4.29 20.70
N GLY A 423 3.96 -4.38 19.44
CA GLY A 423 2.60 -4.82 19.13
C GLY A 423 1.55 -3.85 19.65
N GLY A 424 1.84 -2.55 19.63
CA GLY A 424 0.97 -1.48 20.14
C GLY A 424 0.35 -0.64 19.02
N GLN A 425 -0.89 -0.19 19.22
CA GLN A 425 -1.61 0.68 18.29
C GLN A 425 -1.96 2.02 18.95
N ILE A 426 -1.69 3.12 18.25
CA ILE A 426 -2.12 4.48 18.62
C ILE A 426 -3.07 4.96 17.53
N ILE A 427 -4.26 5.44 17.92
CA ILE A 427 -5.24 6.05 17.03
C ILE A 427 -5.61 7.40 17.62
N ALA A 428 -5.27 8.49 16.93
CA ALA A 428 -5.57 9.85 17.35
C ALA A 428 -6.30 10.60 16.23
N ALA A 429 -7.37 11.31 16.56
CA ALA A 429 -8.02 12.21 15.60
C ALA A 429 -7.14 13.44 15.30
N GLY A 430 -6.32 13.88 16.26
CA GLY A 430 -5.37 14.98 16.11
C GLY A 430 -3.94 14.51 15.84
N ASP A 431 -2.98 15.36 16.20
CA ASP A 431 -1.55 15.12 15.98
C ASP A 431 -0.98 14.07 16.94
N VAL A 432 0.00 13.29 16.46
CA VAL A 432 0.79 12.37 17.28
C VAL A 432 2.25 12.78 17.26
N ASN A 433 2.74 13.21 18.41
CA ASN A 433 4.12 13.62 18.61
C ASN A 433 4.82 12.63 19.54
N PHE A 434 5.87 11.96 19.07
CA PHE A 434 6.64 11.09 19.93
C PHE A 434 8.13 11.27 19.76
N ALA A 435 8.83 11.27 20.90
CA ALA A 435 10.27 11.22 20.96
C ALA A 435 10.73 9.87 21.49
N ALA A 436 11.06 8.97 20.58
CA ALA A 436 11.74 7.73 20.88
C ALA A 436 13.25 7.86 20.67
N GLN A 437 14.01 7.40 21.65
CA GLN A 437 15.44 7.13 21.52
C GLN A 437 15.59 5.66 21.94
N ALA A 438 15.89 4.78 20.98
CA ALA A 438 16.18 3.33 21.10
C ALA A 438 15.19 2.36 20.40
N ASP A 439 15.68 1.12 20.24
CA ASP A 439 15.06 -0.07 19.63
C ASP A 439 13.74 -0.45 20.32
N GLY A 440 12.61 0.07 19.85
CA GLY A 440 11.35 -0.06 20.57
C GLY A 440 10.08 -0.06 19.74
N PHE A 441 10.15 -0.01 18.40
CA PHE A 441 8.95 -0.14 17.55
C PHE A 441 9.01 -1.45 16.78
N VAL A 442 8.25 -2.44 17.25
CA VAL A 442 8.04 -3.67 16.49
C VAL A 442 6.56 -4.00 16.43
N GLY A 443 6.02 -4.17 15.22
CA GLY A 443 4.58 -4.31 15.02
C GLY A 443 3.82 -3.10 15.55
N ALA A 444 4.36 -1.90 15.36
CA ALA A 444 3.73 -0.66 15.79
C ALA A 444 2.75 -0.14 14.73
N SER A 445 1.60 0.38 15.16
CA SER A 445 0.67 1.12 14.29
C SER A 445 0.35 2.47 14.89
N VAL A 446 0.56 3.53 14.13
CA VAL A 446 0.19 4.89 14.53
C VAL A 446 -0.67 5.49 13.42
N ILE A 447 -1.89 5.82 13.78
CA ILE A 447 -2.90 6.41 12.89
C ILE A 447 -3.26 7.78 13.45
N ALA A 448 -3.02 8.83 12.66
CA ALA A 448 -3.30 10.21 13.02
C ALA A 448 -4.23 10.88 11.99
N GLY A 449 -5.30 11.51 12.46
CA GLY A 449 -6.10 12.43 11.64
C GLY A 449 -5.43 13.80 11.45
N GLY A 450 -4.38 14.08 12.24
CA GLY A 450 -3.47 15.19 12.05
C GLY A 450 -2.10 14.73 11.54
N GLU A 451 -1.05 15.28 12.13
CA GLU A 451 0.35 15.05 11.74
C GLU A 451 1.03 14.03 12.64
N ILE A 452 2.03 13.31 12.11
CA ILE A 452 2.92 12.45 12.89
C ILE A 452 4.31 13.08 12.88
N ASN A 453 4.85 13.38 14.07
CA ASN A 453 6.23 13.82 14.23
C ASN A 453 7.00 12.80 15.08
N GLY A 454 7.93 12.09 14.44
CA GLY A 454 8.82 11.11 15.06
C GLY A 454 10.24 11.65 15.24
N THR A 455 11.09 10.92 15.99
CA THR A 455 12.47 11.35 16.30
C THR A 455 13.55 10.58 15.53
N SER A 456 14.80 10.81 15.91
CA SER A 456 16.00 10.20 15.33
C SER A 456 16.47 8.98 16.12
N ASN A 457 17.24 8.11 15.48
CA ASN A 457 17.88 6.94 16.11
C ASN A 457 16.89 5.92 16.69
N SER A 458 15.84 5.60 15.91
CA SER A 458 14.87 4.55 16.24
C SER A 458 14.88 3.44 15.18
N SER A 459 14.58 2.21 15.60
CA SER A 459 14.32 1.08 14.69
C SER A 459 12.82 0.83 14.62
N PHE A 460 12.29 0.71 13.40
CA PHE A 460 10.89 0.44 13.09
C PHE A 460 10.79 -0.86 12.30
N GLU A 461 10.16 -1.84 12.93
CA GLU A 461 10.02 -3.18 12.38
C GLU A 461 8.52 -3.52 12.30
N GLY A 462 8.08 -4.07 11.18
CA GLY A 462 6.71 -4.58 11.05
C GLY A 462 6.53 -5.93 11.73
N CYS A 463 5.35 -6.54 11.56
CA CYS A 463 5.12 -7.93 11.93
C CYS A 463 4.54 -8.67 10.71
N PRO A 464 5.40 -9.04 9.74
CA PRO A 464 4.95 -9.51 8.43
C PRO A 464 4.16 -10.82 8.54
N GLY A 465 2.96 -10.83 7.97
CA GLY A 465 2.06 -11.99 7.95
C GLY A 465 1.40 -12.33 9.29
N VAL A 466 1.62 -11.54 10.34
CA VAL A 466 0.99 -11.75 11.65
C VAL A 466 -0.19 -10.81 11.81
N VAL A 467 -1.35 -11.35 12.18
CA VAL A 467 -2.46 -10.54 12.69
C VAL A 467 -2.09 -10.12 14.11
N LEU A 468 -1.69 -8.87 14.29
CA LEU A 468 -1.41 -8.32 15.61
C LEU A 468 -2.68 -8.34 16.45
N HIS A 469 -2.69 -9.20 17.48
CA HIS A 469 -3.82 -9.31 18.38
C HIS A 469 -3.98 -7.99 19.16
N ASN A 470 -5.23 -7.53 19.29
CA ASN A 470 -5.63 -6.22 19.82
C ASN A 470 -5.40 -5.01 18.90
N PHE A 471 -5.01 -5.20 17.64
CA PHE A 471 -5.17 -4.13 16.66
C PHE A 471 -6.63 -4.05 16.26
N PHE A 472 -7.15 -2.85 16.11
CA PHE A 472 -8.46 -2.64 15.52
C PHE A 472 -8.33 -2.81 14.01
N PRO A 473 -8.90 -3.87 13.41
CA PRO A 473 -8.84 -4.05 11.97
C PRO A 473 -9.72 -2.99 11.32
N THR A 474 -9.27 -2.41 10.22
CA THR A 474 -10.16 -1.55 9.43
C THR A 474 -11.23 -2.43 8.78
N THR A 475 -12.50 -2.07 8.97
CA THR A 475 -13.62 -2.76 8.30
C THR A 475 -13.92 -2.13 6.93
N SER A 476 -13.34 -0.96 6.64
CA SER A 476 -13.38 -0.34 5.33
C SER A 476 -12.54 -1.18 4.36
N PRO A 477 -13.12 -1.69 3.25
CA PRO A 477 -12.31 -2.31 2.21
C PRO A 477 -11.24 -1.30 1.75
N PRO A 478 -10.02 -1.74 1.42
CA PRO A 478 -9.04 -0.84 0.80
C PRO A 478 -9.72 -0.14 -0.38
N PRO A 479 -9.52 1.19 -0.54
CA PRO A 479 -10.19 1.93 -1.60
C PRO A 479 -9.95 1.21 -2.92
N ARG A 480 -11.00 1.14 -3.74
CA ARG A 480 -10.85 0.71 -5.12
C ARG A 480 -9.83 1.66 -5.74
N LEU A 481 -8.65 1.15 -6.08
CA LEU A 481 -7.70 1.88 -6.92
C LEU A 481 -8.51 2.34 -8.14
N ALA A 482 -8.78 3.64 -8.22
CA ALA A 482 -9.38 4.24 -9.39
C ALA A 482 -8.32 4.09 -10.49
N GLY A 483 -8.58 3.17 -11.42
CA GLY A 483 -7.66 2.85 -12.51
C GLY A 483 -7.57 3.93 -13.58
#